data_AF-A0A8X6WJS2-F1
#
_entry.id   AF-A0A8X6WJS2-F1
#
_cell.length_a   1.000
_cell.length_b   1.000
_cell.length_c   1.000
_cell.angle_alpha   90.00
_cell.angle_beta   90.00
_cell.angle_gamma   90.00
#
_symmetry.space_group_name_H-M   'P 1'
#
loop_
_entity.id
_entity.type
_entity.pdbx_description
1 polymer ?
#
loop_
_entity_poly.entity_id
_entity_poly.type
_entity_poly.pdbx_seq_one_letter_code
_entity_poly.pdbx_strand_id
1 'polypeptide(L)'
;MHQNSPRNLELFRTIGSANQKRSSPSMRTFTIAPFLYVIKISSRVGRNQTTVMRIWDRWMQEGTMDRSGRSHPPQYTTSREDRQIVRMAVTDRSVTSRTVAPPIESVTHHSVSARTTRRGLQQSGLSARRPLLGLPLT
;
A
#
# COMPACT_ATOMS: atom_id res chain seq x y z
N MET A 1 0.99 14.75 -8.10
CA MET A 1 1.13 15.42 -6.79
C MET A 1 -0.10 16.26 -6.54
N HIS A 2 -1.12 15.72 -5.86
CA HIS A 2 -2.34 16.46 -5.57
C HIS A 2 -2.29 16.91 -4.12
N GLN A 3 -2.29 18.23 -3.92
CA GLN A 3 -2.04 18.87 -2.64
C GLN A 3 -3.08 18.45 -1.58
N ASN A 4 -2.60 17.86 -0.49
CA ASN A 4 -3.30 17.98 0.78
C ASN A 4 -3.12 19.43 1.23
N SER A 5 -4.20 20.22 1.16
CA SER A 5 -4.18 21.58 1.71
C SER A 5 -3.91 21.48 3.23
N PRO A 6 -2.86 22.13 3.76
CA PRO A 6 -2.53 22.10 5.19
C PRO A 6 -3.67 22.64 6.08
N ARG A 7 -4.63 23.37 5.50
CA ARG A 7 -5.82 23.89 6.20
C ARG A 7 -6.75 22.79 6.73
N ASN A 8 -6.77 21.61 6.11
CA ASN A 8 -7.65 20.53 6.56
C ASN A 8 -7.16 19.90 7.88
N LEU A 9 -5.84 19.83 8.08
CA LEU A 9 -5.24 19.27 9.31
C LEU A 9 -5.36 20.24 10.48
N GLU A 10 -5.22 21.54 10.23
CA GLU A 10 -5.38 22.61 11.24
C GLU A 10 -6.81 22.67 11.81
N LEU A 11 -7.84 22.57 10.95
CA LEU A 11 -9.23 22.65 11.39
C LEU A 11 -9.60 21.53 12.37
N PHE A 12 -9.10 20.30 12.17
CA PHE A 12 -9.36 19.18 13.08
C PHE A 12 -8.49 19.19 14.34
N ARG A 13 -7.29 19.78 14.32
CA ARG A 13 -6.51 20.03 15.55
C ARG A 13 -7.21 21.03 16.46
N THR A 14 -7.78 22.10 15.90
CA THR A 14 -8.59 23.06 16.67
C THR A 14 -9.83 22.41 17.29
N ILE A 15 -10.46 21.45 16.61
CA ILE A 15 -11.63 20.71 17.11
C ILE A 15 -11.24 19.63 18.14
N GLY A 16 -10.14 18.91 17.91
CA GLY A 16 -9.65 17.85 18.82
C GLY A 16 -9.19 18.38 20.18
N SER A 17 -8.58 19.58 20.20
CA SER A 17 -8.15 20.21 21.47
C SER A 17 -9.33 20.74 22.30
N ALA A 18 -10.44 21.13 21.67
CA ALA A 18 -11.64 21.59 22.36
C ALA A 18 -12.47 20.46 23.01
N ASN A 19 -12.23 19.20 22.64
CA ASN A 19 -13.03 18.05 23.10
C ASN A 19 -12.32 17.13 24.11
N GLN A 20 -11.06 17.44 24.49
CA GLN A 20 -10.31 16.65 25.48
C GLN A 20 -10.85 16.79 26.92
N LYS A 21 -11.72 17.80 27.19
CA LYS A 21 -12.26 18.10 28.53
C LYS A 21 -13.74 17.80 28.75
N ARG A 22 -14.42 17.09 27.84
CA ARG A 22 -15.77 16.61 28.09
C ARG A 22 -15.82 15.10 27.86
N SER A 23 -15.83 14.39 28.97
CA SER A 23 -16.41 13.08 29.22
C SER A 23 -16.94 12.37 27.97
N SER A 24 -16.40 11.17 27.70
CA SER A 24 -16.91 10.20 26.73
C SER A 24 -18.45 10.23 26.66
N PRO A 25 -19.06 10.69 25.56
CA PRO A 25 -20.51 10.70 25.47
C PRO A 25 -20.98 9.26 25.30
N SER A 26 -21.80 8.81 26.25
CA SER A 26 -22.54 7.55 26.22
C SER A 26 -23.19 7.29 24.85
N MET A 27 -23.15 6.03 24.40
CA MET A 27 -23.45 5.52 23.05
C MET A 27 -24.86 5.79 22.47
N ARG A 28 -25.66 6.72 23.01
CA ARG A 28 -27.09 6.84 22.68
C ARG A 28 -27.55 8.22 22.18
N THR A 29 -26.65 9.16 21.91
CA THR A 29 -27.02 10.54 21.52
C THR A 29 -26.44 10.98 20.17
N PHE A 30 -26.37 10.10 19.17
CA PHE A 30 -25.71 10.38 17.89
C PHE A 30 -26.53 9.95 16.67
N THR A 31 -27.59 10.67 16.34
CA THR A 31 -28.20 10.54 15.00
C THR A 31 -28.39 11.89 14.30
N ILE A 32 -28.63 12.99 15.03
CA ILE A 32 -28.95 14.30 14.43
C ILE A 32 -27.78 15.30 14.49
N ALA A 33 -27.00 15.32 15.57
CA ALA A 33 -25.87 16.24 15.77
C ALA A 33 -24.76 16.17 14.69
N PRO A 34 -24.33 14.99 14.19
CA PRO A 34 -23.29 14.94 13.17
C PRO A 34 -23.78 15.47 11.81
N PHE A 35 -25.07 15.39 11.49
CA PHE A 35 -25.58 15.75 10.17
C PHE A 35 -25.54 17.27 9.91
N LEU A 36 -26.04 18.09 10.84
CA LEU A 36 -26.00 19.55 10.72
C LEU A 36 -24.55 20.09 10.74
N TYR A 37 -23.67 19.41 11.47
CA TYR A 37 -22.26 19.73 11.54
C TYR A 37 -21.52 19.41 10.22
N VAL A 38 -21.83 18.27 9.60
CA VAL A 38 -21.31 17.87 8.29
C VAL A 38 -21.72 18.85 7.21
N ILE A 39 -22.95 19.37 7.21
CA ILE A 39 -23.38 20.39 6.25
C ILE A 39 -22.48 21.63 6.35
N LYS A 40 -22.33 22.20 7.55
CA LYS A 40 -21.51 23.41 7.78
C LYS A 40 -20.05 23.22 7.37
N ILE A 41 -19.46 22.06 7.68
CA ILE A 41 -18.07 21.75 7.28
C ILE A 41 -17.97 21.53 5.77
N SER A 42 -18.90 20.78 5.18
CA SER A 42 -18.91 20.47 3.74
C SER A 42 -18.95 21.76 2.90
N SER A 43 -19.78 22.73 3.28
CA SER A 43 -19.86 24.04 2.64
C SER A 43 -18.58 24.86 2.83
N ARG A 44 -17.97 24.84 4.02
CA ARG A 44 -16.72 25.58 4.29
C ARG A 44 -15.51 25.00 3.56
N VAL A 45 -15.48 23.68 3.37
CA VAL A 45 -14.37 22.95 2.74
C VAL A 45 -14.61 22.77 1.22
N GLY A 46 -15.82 23.02 0.73
CA GLY A 46 -16.19 22.84 -0.68
C GLY A 46 -16.12 21.37 -1.11
N ARG A 47 -16.52 20.44 -0.23
CA ARG A 47 -16.49 19.00 -0.48
C ARG A 47 -17.85 18.38 -0.24
N ASN A 48 -18.11 17.23 -0.86
CA ASN A 48 -19.37 16.52 -0.68
C ASN A 48 -19.54 16.06 0.79
N GLN A 49 -20.75 16.21 1.33
CA GLN A 49 -21.12 15.77 2.68
C GLN A 49 -20.74 14.31 2.96
N THR A 50 -20.89 13.43 1.97
CA THR A 50 -20.49 12.01 2.06
C THR A 50 -18.99 11.84 2.29
N THR A 51 -18.16 12.71 1.72
CA THR A 51 -16.70 12.69 1.93
C THR A 51 -16.35 13.11 3.35
N VAL A 52 -17.02 14.13 3.88
CA VAL A 52 -16.82 14.60 5.26
C VAL A 52 -17.27 13.53 6.26
N MET A 53 -18.43 12.91 6.03
CA MET A 53 -18.94 11.82 6.89
C MET A 53 -17.98 10.62 6.89
N ARG A 54 -17.49 10.20 5.72
CA ARG A 54 -16.52 9.08 5.63
C ARG A 54 -15.21 9.34 6.38
N ILE A 55 -14.74 10.59 6.40
CA ILE A 55 -13.54 10.96 7.16
C ILE A 55 -13.83 10.97 8.66
N TRP A 56 -14.99 11.49 9.06
CA TRP A 56 -15.44 11.47 10.45
C TRP A 56 -15.57 10.05 10.99
N ASP A 57 -16.25 9.17 10.25
CA ASP A 57 -16.43 7.76 10.62
C ASP A 57 -15.11 7.03 10.73
N ARG A 58 -14.18 7.27 9.79
CA ARG A 58 -12.83 6.70 9.85
C ARG A 58 -12.07 7.17 11.08
N TRP A 59 -12.12 8.46 11.39
CA TRP A 59 -11.45 9.01 12.56
C TRP A 59 -12.00 8.44 13.86
N MET A 60 -13.33 8.26 13.96
CA MET A 60 -13.97 7.61 15.11
C MET A 60 -13.56 6.14 15.28
N GLN A 61 -13.31 5.42 14.18
CA GLN A 61 -12.96 4.00 14.22
C GLN A 61 -11.46 3.74 14.43
N GLU A 62 -10.60 4.48 13.72
CA GLU A 62 -9.16 4.21 13.65
C GLU A 62 -8.32 5.18 14.51
N GLY A 63 -8.92 6.27 15.00
CA GLY A 63 -8.22 7.33 15.75
C GLY A 63 -7.20 8.12 14.91
N THR A 64 -7.09 7.80 13.61
CA THR A 64 -6.08 8.32 12.69
C THR A 64 -6.75 8.88 11.44
N MET A 65 -6.30 10.06 11.02
CA MET A 65 -6.74 10.70 9.77
C MET A 65 -5.80 10.42 8.60
N ASP A 66 -4.77 9.61 8.81
CA ASP A 66 -3.87 9.22 7.75
C ASP A 66 -4.60 8.38 6.71
N ARG A 67 -4.13 8.48 5.47
CA ARG A 67 -4.60 7.58 4.43
C ARG A 67 -4.06 6.20 4.77
N SER A 68 -4.97 5.23 4.91
CA SER A 68 -4.55 3.83 4.94
C SER A 68 -3.68 3.54 3.71
N GLY A 69 -2.51 2.93 3.97
CA GLY A 69 -1.59 2.54 2.92
C GLY A 69 -2.33 1.69 1.89
N ARG A 70 -2.09 1.97 0.60
CA ARG A 70 -2.66 1.12 -0.44
C ARG A 70 -1.98 -0.25 -0.36
N SER A 71 -2.74 -1.28 0.00
CA SER A 71 -2.26 -2.65 -0.09
C SER A 71 -1.83 -2.95 -1.53
N HIS A 72 -0.68 -3.60 -1.67
CA HIS A 72 -0.23 -4.06 -2.97
C HIS A 72 -1.17 -5.17 -3.48
N PRO A 73 -1.37 -5.29 -4.80
CA PRO A 73 -2.09 -6.41 -5.38
C PRO A 73 -1.47 -7.75 -4.93
N PRO A 74 -2.28 -8.83 -4.88
CA PRO A 74 -1.78 -10.17 -4.55
C PRO A 74 -0.57 -10.51 -5.43
N GLN A 75 0.52 -10.94 -4.80
CA GLN A 75 1.71 -11.40 -5.53
C GLN A 75 1.42 -12.79 -6.09
N TYR A 76 1.79 -13.00 -7.35
CA TYR A 76 1.68 -14.30 -8.01
C TYR A 76 2.65 -15.33 -7.41
N THR A 77 3.78 -14.86 -6.89
CA THR A 77 4.78 -15.68 -6.20
C THR A 77 4.59 -15.63 -4.69
N THR A 78 4.89 -16.74 -4.03
CA THR A 78 4.93 -16.81 -2.57
C THR A 78 6.28 -16.30 -2.04
N SER A 79 6.33 -15.85 -0.78
CA SER A 79 7.61 -15.43 -0.17
C SER A 79 8.66 -16.55 -0.13
N ARG A 80 8.26 -17.83 -0.21
CA ARG A 80 9.18 -18.96 -0.30
C ARG A 80 9.84 -19.04 -1.68
N GLU A 81 9.04 -18.90 -2.73
CA GLU A 81 9.52 -18.86 -4.11
C GLU A 81 10.48 -17.69 -4.33
N ASP A 82 10.13 -16.50 -3.87
CA ASP A 82 10.97 -15.31 -4.00
C ASP A 82 12.34 -15.51 -3.32
N ARG A 83 12.38 -16.14 -2.14
CA ARG A 83 13.65 -16.48 -1.48
C ARG A 83 14.48 -17.47 -2.29
N GLN A 84 13.84 -18.43 -2.96
CA GLN A 84 14.54 -19.40 -3.81
C GLN A 84 15.10 -18.73 -5.08
N ILE A 85 14.33 -17.85 -5.72
CA ILE A 85 14.77 -17.02 -6.85
C ILE A 85 16.03 -16.23 -6.48
N VAL A 86 15.97 -15.53 -5.34
CA VAL A 86 17.07 -14.71 -4.83
C VAL A 86 18.29 -15.56 -4.52
N ARG A 87 18.10 -16.70 -3.84
CA ARG A 87 19.20 -17.61 -3.51
C ARG A 87 19.91 -18.12 -4.77
N MET A 88 19.15 -18.56 -5.77
CA MET A 88 19.73 -19.03 -7.03
C MET A 88 20.55 -17.94 -7.74
N ALA A 89 20.04 -16.71 -7.80
CA ALA A 89 20.72 -15.60 -8.45
C ALA A 89 21.95 -15.09 -7.68
N VAL A 90 21.99 -15.30 -6.36
CA VAL A 90 23.17 -14.97 -5.53
C VAL A 90 24.24 -16.05 -5.65
N THR A 91 23.86 -17.33 -5.65
CA THR A 91 24.80 -18.46 -5.75
C THR A 91 25.46 -18.52 -7.13
N ASP A 92 24.71 -18.30 -8.21
CA ASP A 92 25.24 -18.32 -9.57
C ASP A 92 24.78 -17.05 -10.32
N ARG A 93 25.76 -16.18 -10.59
CA ARG A 93 25.54 -14.88 -11.25
C ARG A 93 25.30 -15.01 -12.76
N SER A 94 25.48 -16.20 -13.34
CA SER A 94 25.21 -16.48 -14.75
C SER A 94 23.73 -16.78 -15.03
N VAL A 95 22.96 -17.11 -13.98
CA VAL A 95 21.56 -17.51 -14.09
C VAL A 95 20.68 -16.32 -14.49
N THR A 96 19.79 -16.56 -15.44
CA THR A 96 18.85 -15.57 -16.00
C THR A 96 17.43 -15.81 -15.53
N SER A 97 16.56 -14.82 -15.68
CA SER A 97 15.14 -14.98 -15.39
C SER A 97 14.47 -16.16 -16.13
N ARG A 98 15.00 -16.57 -17.29
CA ARG A 98 14.49 -17.73 -18.04
C ARG A 98 15.01 -19.06 -17.51
N THR A 99 16.23 -19.09 -16.98
CA THR A 99 16.82 -20.32 -16.43
C THR A 99 16.45 -20.52 -14.97
N VAL A 100 16.03 -19.45 -14.25
CA VAL A 100 15.48 -19.55 -12.89
C VAL A 100 14.04 -20.11 -12.87
N ALA A 101 13.22 -19.84 -13.89
CA ALA A 101 11.81 -20.22 -13.86
C ALA A 101 11.58 -21.75 -13.81
N PRO A 102 12.19 -22.59 -14.68
CA PRO A 102 11.87 -24.02 -14.72
C PRO A 102 12.15 -24.78 -13.41
N PRO A 103 13.28 -24.54 -12.70
CA PRO A 103 13.54 -25.17 -11.38
C PRO A 103 12.55 -24.77 -10.27
N ILE A 104 11.81 -23.68 -10.45
CA ILE A 104 10.82 -23.22 -9.47
C ILE A 104 9.45 -23.78 -9.81
N GLU A 105 9.09 -23.77 -11.09
CA GLU A 105 7.84 -24.38 -11.58
C GLU A 105 7.76 -25.87 -11.23
N SER A 106 8.89 -26.59 -11.24
CA SER A 106 8.94 -28.00 -10.82
C SER A 106 8.62 -28.23 -9.34
N VAL A 107 8.85 -27.23 -8.49
CA VAL A 107 8.63 -27.28 -7.04
C VAL A 107 7.24 -26.75 -6.66
N THR A 108 6.71 -25.79 -7.43
CA THR A 108 5.48 -25.06 -7.07
C THR A 108 4.27 -25.41 -7.91
N HIS A 109 4.44 -26.20 -8.98
CA HIS A 109 3.37 -26.67 -9.88
C HIS A 109 2.55 -25.55 -10.53
N HIS A 110 3.06 -24.31 -10.57
CA HIS A 110 2.48 -23.17 -11.28
C HIS A 110 3.56 -22.44 -12.08
N SER A 111 3.19 -21.88 -13.23
CA SER A 111 4.16 -21.28 -14.17
C SER A 111 4.58 -19.88 -13.74
N VAL A 112 5.86 -19.69 -13.40
CA VAL A 112 6.40 -18.39 -13.01
C VAL A 112 6.96 -17.71 -14.26
N SER A 113 6.26 -16.68 -14.74
CA SER A 113 6.74 -15.92 -15.90
C SER A 113 8.10 -15.27 -15.63
N ALA A 114 8.95 -15.20 -16.67
CA ALA A 114 10.23 -14.51 -16.59
C ALA A 114 10.09 -13.03 -16.15
N ARG A 115 8.93 -12.40 -16.42
CA ARG A 115 8.62 -11.03 -15.95
C ARG A 115 8.44 -10.99 -14.44
N THR A 116 7.81 -12.00 -13.86
CA THR A 116 7.61 -12.14 -12.41
C THR A 116 8.96 -12.33 -11.71
N THR A 117 9.79 -13.25 -12.21
CA THR A 117 11.15 -13.46 -11.71
C THR A 117 12.01 -12.20 -11.80
N ARG A 118 11.92 -11.46 -12.93
CA ARG A 118 12.63 -10.18 -13.09
C ARG A 118 12.21 -9.15 -12.05
N ARG A 119 10.91 -9.03 -11.77
CA ARG A 119 10.38 -8.11 -10.76
C ARG A 119 10.84 -8.50 -9.35
N GLY A 120 10.78 -9.79 -9.01
CA GLY A 120 11.26 -10.29 -7.71
C GLY A 120 12.75 -10.01 -7.49
N LEU A 121 13.58 -10.23 -8.52
CA LEU A 121 15.01 -9.89 -8.47
C LEU A 121 15.26 -8.39 -8.32
N GLN A 122 14.53 -7.54 -9.05
CA GLN A 122 14.64 -6.08 -8.91
C GLN A 122 14.23 -5.60 -7.51
N GLN A 123 13.16 -6.18 -6.96
CA GLN A 123 12.65 -5.84 -5.64
C GLN A 123 13.61 -6.24 -4.50
N SER A 124 14.47 -7.23 -4.76
CA SER A 124 15.55 -7.66 -3.87
C SER A 124 16.90 -6.99 -4.19
N GLY A 125 16.94 -6.01 -5.09
CA GLY A 125 18.15 -5.27 -5.44
C GLY A 125 19.13 -6.03 -6.35
N LEU A 126 18.72 -7.17 -6.90
CA LEU A 126 19.53 -8.00 -7.78
C LEU A 126 19.33 -7.64 -9.26
N SER A 127 20.41 -7.74 -10.03
CA SER A 127 20.36 -7.48 -11.46
C SER A 127 19.84 -8.71 -12.20
N ALA A 128 18.67 -8.57 -12.82
CA ALA A 128 18.06 -9.62 -13.65
C ALA A 128 18.66 -9.67 -15.07
N ARG A 129 20.00 -9.67 -15.18
CA ARG A 129 20.71 -9.51 -16.45
C ARG A 129 20.31 -10.59 -17.46
N ARG A 130 20.20 -10.18 -18.73
CA ARG A 130 20.45 -11.07 -19.86
C ARG A 130 21.97 -11.09 -20.06
N PRO A 131 22.67 -12.22 -19.91
CA PRO A 131 24.03 -12.34 -20.39
C PRO A 131 24.00 -12.03 -21.89
N LEU A 132 24.87 -11.11 -22.30
CA LEU A 132 25.20 -10.96 -23.71
C LEU A 132 25.83 -12.30 -24.10
N LEU A 133 25.24 -13.00 -25.07
CA LEU A 133 25.74 -14.29 -25.56
C LEU A 133 27.25 -14.20 -25.71
N GLY A 134 27.98 -14.95 -24.88
CA GLY A 134 29.43 -15.01 -24.95
C GLY A 134 29.80 -15.61 -26.29
N LEU A 135 30.27 -14.77 -27.21
CA LEU A 135 30.97 -15.24 -28.39
C LEU A 135 32.22 -16.00 -27.91
N PRO A 136 32.45 -17.23 -28.37
CA PRO A 136 33.67 -17.95 -28.01
C PRO A 136 34.86 -17.16 -28.56
N LEU A 137 35.70 -16.66 -27.66
CA LEU A 137 37.01 -16.13 -28.03
C LEU A 137 37.94 -17.34 -28.14
N THR A 138 37.98 -17.93 -29.34
CA THR A 138 39.01 -18.88 -29.76
C THR A 138 40.26 -18.15 -30.17
#